data_AF-A0A8H9ZV07-F1
#
_entry.id   AF-A0A8H9ZV07-F1
#
_cell.length_a   1.000
_cell.length_b   1.000
_cell.length_c   1.000
_cell.angle_alpha   90.00
_cell.angle_beta   90.00
_cell.angle_gamma   90.00
#
_symmetry.space_group_name_H-M   'P 1'
#
loop_
_entity.id
_entity.type
_entity.pdbx_description
1 polymer ?
#
loop_
_entity_poly.entity_id
_entity_poly.type
_entity_poly.pdbx_seq_one_letter_code
_entity_poly.pdbx_strand_id
1 'polypeptide(L)'
;MAINLYVGLQGAGKSYESIKSVILPALAQGQRVVSNIEGLDKEKINEYLVKKYKIQAENIGELVYVDDELIKRDDFFPTEQGDSKYVKYGDLVVIDEAWRFFDSERTLEPNHKQFFGMLRHYGCQMAVINQTNGLCKSLLGRIQTTYKMHRAFSVGFKTRYSIISFSGSEMRKQDIYKTQAFLKYDPEIFTLYKSEKQKATTKLDKRQNIWTVFGLLIFTIFIFAVSAFYLFNRFYGVPEVEPKKNEITSSPIQKGLAPTAVIQEKDNILRYVGFYANKNQRFALLRDENQLLLIIPYSRCTNEGRKTICMHEDKKVTFYGGAK
;
A
#
# COMPACT_ATOMS: atom_id res chain seq x y z
N MET A 1 28.01 -3.79 9.97
CA MET A 1 26.85 -2.99 10.42
C MET A 1 26.84 -3.01 11.94
N ALA A 2 26.53 -1.90 12.62
CA ALA A 2 26.69 -1.82 14.08
C ALA A 2 25.38 -2.07 14.82
N ILE A 3 24.38 -1.20 14.60
CA ILE A 3 23.14 -1.22 15.36
C ILE A 3 21.94 -1.11 14.42
N ASN A 4 21.00 -2.04 14.56
CA ASN A 4 19.73 -2.06 13.86
C ASN A 4 18.58 -1.81 14.86
N LEU A 5 17.62 -0.98 14.48
CA LEU A 5 16.44 -0.67 15.28
C LEU A 5 15.18 -1.30 14.66
N TYR A 6 14.39 -1.99 15.45
CA TYR A 6 13.15 -2.65 15.07
C TYR A 6 11.99 -1.94 15.78
N VAL A 7 11.15 -1.22 15.03
CA VAL A 7 10.04 -0.41 15.58
C VAL A 7 8.68 -0.77 15.01
N GLY A 8 7.62 -0.37 15.69
CA GLY A 8 6.25 -0.68 15.29
C GLY A 8 5.32 -0.85 16.49
N LEU A 9 4.02 -0.77 16.24
CA LEU A 9 3.02 -0.94 17.30
C LEU A 9 3.08 -2.33 17.94
N GLN A 10 2.45 -2.45 19.11
CA GLN A 10 2.28 -3.74 19.75
C GLN A 10 1.60 -4.72 18.78
N GLY A 11 2.15 -5.93 18.72
CA GLY A 11 1.69 -6.96 17.81
C GLY A 11 2.04 -6.78 16.33
N ALA A 12 2.84 -5.78 15.94
CA ALA A 12 3.31 -5.60 14.56
C ALA A 12 4.31 -6.69 14.08
N GLY A 13 4.85 -7.50 15.01
CA GLY A 13 5.77 -8.59 14.69
C GLY A 13 7.25 -8.22 14.76
N LYS A 14 7.61 -7.24 15.58
CA LYS A 14 9.00 -6.80 15.76
C LYS A 14 9.91 -7.91 16.30
N SER A 15 9.52 -8.52 17.43
CA SER A 15 10.28 -9.63 18.04
C SER A 15 10.31 -10.88 17.14
N TYR A 16 9.23 -11.14 16.39
CA TYR A 16 9.22 -12.19 15.37
C TYR A 16 10.29 -11.94 14.29
N GLU A 17 10.35 -10.71 13.77
CA GLU A 17 11.28 -10.37 12.70
C GLU A 17 12.73 -10.32 13.19
N SER A 18 12.98 -9.84 14.41
CA SER A 18 14.33 -9.88 15.00
C SER A 18 14.78 -11.33 15.21
N ILE A 19 13.90 -12.22 15.69
CA ILE A 19 14.24 -13.64 15.82
C ILE A 19 14.57 -14.22 14.45
N LYS A 20 13.66 -14.05 13.47
CA LYS A 20 13.77 -14.61 12.13
C LYS A 20 15.02 -14.14 11.37
N SER A 21 15.27 -12.84 11.40
CA SER A 21 16.24 -12.19 10.50
C SER A 21 17.56 -11.83 11.19
N VAL A 22 17.64 -11.96 12.52
CA VAL A 22 18.85 -11.61 13.29
C VAL A 22 19.31 -12.79 14.16
N ILE A 23 18.48 -13.27 15.09
CA ILE A 23 18.91 -14.31 16.05
C ILE A 23 19.19 -15.64 15.36
N LEU A 24 18.23 -16.16 14.58
CA LEU A 24 18.38 -17.47 13.94
C LEU A 24 19.56 -17.51 12.96
N PRO A 25 19.77 -16.51 12.08
CA PRO A 25 20.94 -16.48 11.21
C PRO A 25 22.26 -16.37 11.99
N ALA A 26 22.31 -15.62 13.09
CA ALA A 26 23.54 -15.47 13.89
C ALA A 26 23.92 -16.79 14.59
N LEU A 27 22.95 -17.46 15.22
CA LEU A 27 23.17 -18.78 15.83
C LEU A 27 23.57 -19.81 14.78
N ALA A 28 22.97 -19.77 13.58
CA ALA A 28 23.36 -20.61 12.45
C ALA A 28 24.82 -20.36 12.00
N GLN A 29 25.36 -19.17 12.22
CA GLN A 29 26.75 -18.83 11.91
C GLN A 29 27.73 -19.18 13.03
N GLY A 30 27.27 -19.85 14.10
CA GLY A 30 28.10 -20.13 15.28
C GLY A 30 28.30 -18.92 16.20
N GLN A 31 27.60 -17.81 15.97
CA GLN A 31 27.75 -16.60 16.77
C GLN A 31 26.99 -16.72 18.10
N ARG A 32 27.60 -16.24 19.18
CA ARG A 32 26.93 -16.11 20.47
C ARG A 32 25.95 -14.94 20.47
N VAL A 33 24.75 -15.19 20.95
CA VAL A 33 23.64 -14.23 20.98
C VAL A 33 23.20 -13.99 22.42
N VAL A 34 23.23 -12.73 22.86
CA VAL A 34 22.78 -12.30 24.18
C VAL A 34 21.45 -11.58 24.03
N SER A 35 20.39 -12.02 24.71
CA SER A 35 19.06 -11.40 24.57
C SER A 35 18.19 -11.48 25.82
N ASN A 36 17.36 -10.47 26.03
CA ASN A 36 16.29 -10.46 27.04
C ASN A 36 14.88 -10.75 26.46
N ILE A 37 14.77 -11.17 25.19
CA ILE A 37 13.46 -11.56 24.64
C ILE A 37 12.88 -12.70 25.49
N GLU A 38 11.68 -12.48 26.01
CA GLU A 38 11.06 -13.41 26.95
C GLU A 38 10.69 -14.75 26.29
N GLY A 39 11.03 -15.82 27.00
CA GLY A 39 10.57 -17.18 26.68
C GLY A 39 11.18 -17.77 25.42
N LEU A 40 12.33 -17.27 24.96
CA LEU A 40 13.15 -17.96 23.97
C LEU A 40 13.49 -19.38 24.45
N ASP A 41 13.26 -20.36 23.59
CA ASP A 41 13.45 -21.77 23.90
C ASP A 41 14.67 -22.30 23.12
N LYS A 42 15.79 -22.49 23.85
CA LYS A 42 17.07 -22.90 23.27
C LYS A 42 16.98 -24.26 22.56
N GLU A 43 16.23 -25.20 23.11
CA GLU A 43 16.09 -26.56 22.57
C GLU A 43 15.32 -26.51 21.24
N LYS A 44 14.16 -25.85 21.23
CA LYS A 44 13.37 -25.68 19.99
C LYS A 44 14.12 -24.89 18.93
N ILE A 45 14.88 -23.88 19.32
CA ILE A 45 15.71 -23.11 18.38
C ILE A 45 16.76 -24.00 17.75
N ASN A 46 17.48 -24.81 18.54
CA ASN A 46 18.49 -25.73 18.02
C ASN A 46 17.86 -26.75 17.06
N GLU A 47 16.74 -27.37 17.44
CA GLU A 47 15.99 -28.29 16.57
C GLU A 47 15.57 -27.63 15.25
N TYR A 48 15.06 -26.39 15.33
CA TYR A 48 14.67 -25.62 14.16
C TYR A 48 15.87 -25.32 13.24
N LEU A 49 17.03 -24.98 13.80
CA LEU A 49 18.26 -24.71 13.05
C LEU A 49 18.78 -25.97 12.36
N VAL A 50 18.85 -27.10 13.07
CA VAL A 50 19.26 -28.40 12.50
C VAL A 50 18.32 -28.79 11.35
N LYS A 51 17.00 -28.70 11.56
CA LYS A 51 15.99 -29.09 10.57
C LYS A 51 15.99 -28.17 9.33
N LYS A 52 16.03 -26.85 9.53
CA LYS A 52 15.77 -25.88 8.45
C LYS A 52 17.03 -25.33 7.80
N TYR A 53 18.08 -25.11 8.59
CA TYR A 53 19.37 -24.62 8.08
C TYR A 53 20.34 -25.78 7.75
N LYS A 54 20.01 -27.03 8.13
CA LYS A 54 20.84 -28.22 7.87
C LYS A 54 22.24 -28.10 8.47
N ILE A 55 22.33 -27.55 9.67
CA ILE A 55 23.57 -27.32 10.40
C ILE A 55 23.72 -28.39 11.47
N GLN A 56 24.95 -28.84 11.70
CA GLN A 56 25.26 -29.77 12.79
C GLN A 56 25.12 -29.06 14.15
N ALA A 57 24.64 -29.77 15.17
CA ALA A 57 24.31 -29.18 16.47
C ALA A 57 25.53 -28.51 17.13
N GLU A 58 26.73 -29.00 16.86
CA GLU A 58 27.99 -28.53 17.43
C GLU A 58 28.44 -27.18 16.84
N ASN A 59 27.96 -26.83 15.65
CA ASN A 59 28.29 -25.56 14.98
C ASN A 59 27.28 -24.45 15.30
N ILE A 60 26.25 -24.74 16.11
CA ILE A 60 25.25 -23.75 16.50
C ILE A 60 25.84 -22.86 17.60
N GLY A 61 25.68 -21.55 17.42
CA GLY A 61 26.11 -20.55 18.38
C GLY A 61 25.39 -20.65 19.73
N GLU A 62 25.93 -19.99 20.75
CA GLU A 62 25.35 -20.01 22.08
C GLU A 62 24.27 -18.94 22.22
N LEU A 63 23.05 -19.33 22.62
CA LEU A 63 22.03 -18.38 23.07
C LEU A 63 22.11 -18.18 24.59
N VAL A 64 22.25 -16.92 25.01
CA VAL A 64 22.33 -16.50 26.41
C VAL A 64 21.19 -15.55 26.74
N TYR A 65 20.34 -16.00 27.66
CA TYR A 65 19.27 -15.18 28.22
C TYR A 65 19.81 -14.27 29.32
N VAL A 66 19.37 -13.01 29.33
CA VAL A 66 19.73 -12.03 30.36
C VAL A 66 18.48 -11.34 30.90
N ASP A 67 18.44 -11.16 32.22
CA ASP A 67 17.37 -10.42 32.88
C ASP A 67 17.50 -8.91 32.67
N ASP A 68 16.36 -8.23 32.69
CA ASP A 68 16.26 -6.78 32.51
C ASP A 68 17.10 -5.97 33.53
N GLU A 69 17.18 -6.44 34.78
CA GLU A 69 17.97 -5.76 35.81
C GLU A 69 19.47 -5.85 35.56
N LEU A 70 19.94 -6.88 34.84
CA LEU A 70 21.35 -7.01 34.48
C LEU A 70 21.75 -5.99 33.41
N ILE A 71 20.87 -5.71 32.45
CA ILE A 71 21.14 -4.75 31.36
C ILE A 71 21.41 -3.34 31.90
N LYS A 72 20.78 -2.97 33.02
CA LYS A 72 20.95 -1.64 33.64
C LYS A 72 22.31 -1.48 34.32
N ARG A 73 23.02 -2.57 34.60
CA ARG A 73 24.28 -2.50 35.36
C ARG A 73 25.38 -1.91 34.47
N ASP A 74 26.30 -1.18 35.11
CA ASP A 74 27.47 -0.62 34.42
C ASP A 74 28.42 -1.72 33.93
N ASP A 75 28.46 -2.89 34.59
CA ASP A 75 29.29 -4.05 34.21
C ASP A 75 28.65 -4.98 33.16
N PHE A 76 27.55 -4.56 32.53
CA PHE A 76 26.82 -5.39 31.55
C PHE A 76 27.53 -5.51 30.20
N PHE A 77 28.09 -4.41 29.71
CA PHE A 77 28.77 -4.35 28.41
C PHE A 77 30.29 -4.43 28.58
N PRO A 78 31.00 -4.99 27.59
CA PRO A 78 32.45 -5.02 27.62
C PRO A 78 33.02 -3.60 27.51
N THR A 79 34.20 -3.42 28.10
CA THR A 79 34.97 -2.18 28.06
C THR A 79 36.24 -2.42 27.24
N GLU A 80 37.08 -1.40 27.06
CA GLU A 80 38.41 -1.58 26.48
C GLU A 80 39.31 -2.54 27.28
N GLN A 81 38.98 -2.81 28.54
CA GLN A 81 39.70 -3.75 29.40
C GLN A 81 39.36 -5.21 29.06
N GLY A 82 38.35 -5.45 28.22
CA GLY A 82 37.98 -6.77 27.71
C GLY A 82 36.50 -7.10 27.88
N ASP A 83 36.22 -8.39 27.77
CA ASP A 83 34.89 -8.96 27.91
C ASP A 83 34.25 -8.59 29.26
N SER A 84 32.94 -8.38 29.24
CA SER A 84 32.16 -8.37 30.47
C SER A 84 31.75 -9.80 30.86
N LYS A 85 31.13 -9.94 32.03
CA LYS A 85 30.54 -11.22 32.45
C LYS A 85 29.41 -11.69 31.53
N TYR A 86 28.69 -10.77 30.89
CA TYR A 86 27.45 -11.07 30.16
C TYR A 86 27.62 -10.99 28.64
N VAL A 87 28.26 -9.91 28.17
CA VAL A 87 28.55 -9.63 26.77
C VAL A 87 30.05 -9.69 26.51
N LYS A 88 30.43 -10.50 25.51
CA LYS A 88 31.80 -10.71 25.04
C LYS A 88 32.00 -10.05 23.68
N TYR A 89 33.26 -9.85 23.30
CA TYR A 89 33.62 -9.43 21.95
C TYR A 89 33.09 -10.41 20.90
N GLY A 90 32.60 -9.88 19.79
CA GLY A 90 31.98 -10.66 18.71
C GLY A 90 30.51 -11.04 18.96
N ASP A 91 29.95 -10.80 20.16
CA ASP A 91 28.56 -11.15 20.45
C ASP A 91 27.57 -10.32 19.61
N LEU A 92 26.44 -10.96 19.30
CA LEU A 92 25.23 -10.26 18.88
C LEU A 92 24.36 -10.00 20.11
N VAL A 93 24.09 -8.73 20.40
CA VAL A 93 23.22 -8.31 21.50
C VAL A 93 21.84 -7.91 20.97
N VAL A 94 20.79 -8.58 21.44
CA VAL A 94 19.40 -8.29 21.05
C VAL A 94 18.58 -7.86 22.26
N ILE A 95 18.23 -6.57 22.34
CA ILE A 95 17.49 -6.00 23.47
C ILE A 95 16.04 -5.70 23.06
N ASP A 96 15.08 -6.38 23.71
CA ASP A 96 13.65 -6.08 23.59
C ASP A 96 13.19 -5.03 24.60
N GLU A 97 12.15 -4.28 24.21
CA GLU A 97 11.58 -3.16 24.96
C GLU A 97 12.67 -2.20 25.49
N ALA A 98 13.59 -1.82 24.58
CA ALA A 98 14.82 -1.13 24.93
C ALA A 98 14.64 0.25 25.61
N TRP A 99 13.46 0.86 25.47
CA TRP A 99 13.12 2.08 26.21
C TRP A 99 13.22 1.88 27.73
N ARG A 100 13.06 0.66 28.25
CA ARG A 100 13.21 0.37 29.69
C ARG A 100 14.63 0.62 30.22
N PHE A 101 15.63 0.60 29.34
CA PHE A 101 17.05 0.73 29.70
C PHE A 101 17.66 2.00 29.12
N PHE A 102 17.28 2.35 27.90
CA PHE A 102 17.93 3.38 27.08
C PHE A 102 16.95 4.46 26.62
N ASP A 103 15.92 4.77 27.42
CA ASP A 103 15.01 5.88 27.13
C ASP A 103 15.73 7.23 27.06
N SER A 104 15.12 8.16 26.34
CA SER A 104 15.59 9.52 26.11
C SER A 104 15.74 10.39 27.36
N GLU A 105 14.95 10.16 28.40
CA GLU A 105 14.99 10.96 29.64
C GLU A 105 16.05 10.45 30.64
N ARG A 106 16.51 9.21 30.46
CA ARG A 106 17.44 8.57 31.39
C ARG A 106 18.88 8.96 31.09
N THR A 107 19.64 9.26 32.15
CA THR A 107 21.09 9.35 32.04
C THR A 107 21.67 7.94 31.89
N LEU A 108 22.28 7.68 30.75
CA LEU A 108 23.01 6.43 30.49
C LEU A 108 24.30 6.39 31.28
N GLU A 109 24.65 5.20 31.76
CA GLU A 109 25.95 4.92 32.34
C GLU A 109 27.09 5.18 31.35
N PRO A 110 28.28 5.62 31.83
CA PRO A 110 29.42 5.89 30.96
C PRO A 110 29.84 4.68 30.11
N ASN A 111 29.83 3.46 30.69
CA ASN A 111 30.21 2.26 29.95
C ASN A 111 29.22 1.98 28.80
N HIS A 112 27.91 2.16 29.02
CA HIS A 112 26.91 1.96 27.96
C HIS A 112 27.15 2.90 26.77
N LYS A 113 27.47 4.17 27.05
CA LYS A 113 27.83 5.14 26.01
C LYS A 113 29.10 4.74 25.26
N GLN A 114 30.13 4.28 25.99
CA GLN A 114 31.38 3.79 25.40
C GLN A 114 31.11 2.58 24.51
N PHE A 115 30.31 1.62 24.98
CA PHE A 115 29.95 0.43 24.21
C PHE A 115 29.26 0.77 22.89
N PHE A 116 28.25 1.65 22.89
CA PHE A 116 27.63 2.11 21.63
C PHE A 116 28.64 2.84 20.73
N GLY A 117 29.60 3.53 21.35
CA GLY A 117 30.75 4.16 20.74
C GLY A 117 31.66 3.20 19.98
N MET A 118 31.97 2.08 20.63
CA MET A 118 33.04 1.15 20.28
C MET A 118 32.53 -0.20 19.75
N LEU A 119 31.22 -0.33 19.53
CA LEU A 119 30.55 -1.58 19.17
C LEU A 119 31.22 -2.34 18.01
N ARG A 120 31.65 -1.62 16.97
CA ARG A 120 32.37 -2.22 15.83
C ARG A 120 33.80 -2.65 16.17
N HIS A 121 34.48 -1.93 17.06
CA HIS A 121 35.82 -2.28 17.52
C HIS A 121 35.80 -3.57 18.33
N TYR A 122 34.74 -3.81 19.09
CA TYR A 122 34.52 -5.06 19.83
C TYR A 122 34.05 -6.22 18.92
N GLY A 123 33.86 -5.99 17.62
CA GLY A 123 33.28 -6.98 16.71
C GLY A 123 31.82 -7.33 17.00
N CYS A 124 31.20 -6.64 17.97
CA CYS A 124 29.83 -6.88 18.37
C CYS A 124 28.84 -6.32 17.35
N GLN A 125 27.62 -6.86 17.40
CA GLN A 125 26.46 -6.34 16.67
C GLN A 125 25.32 -6.12 17.66
N MET A 126 24.42 -5.18 17.37
CA MET A 126 23.26 -4.94 18.21
C MET A 126 21.98 -4.82 17.41
N ALA A 127 20.93 -5.49 17.88
CA ALA A 127 19.56 -5.27 17.46
C ALA A 127 18.73 -4.76 18.63
N VAL A 128 18.10 -3.62 18.44
CA VAL A 128 17.28 -2.94 19.45
C VAL A 128 15.84 -3.03 19.00
N ILE A 129 14.94 -3.49 19.86
CA ILE A 129 13.51 -3.58 19.57
C ILE A 129 12.80 -2.58 20.48
N ASN A 130 11.96 -1.74 19.88
CA ASN A 130 11.18 -0.73 20.60
C ASN A 130 9.82 -0.50 19.92
N GLN A 131 8.90 0.21 20.55
CA GLN A 131 7.62 0.58 19.94
C GLN A 131 7.78 1.80 19.02
N THR A 132 8.57 2.78 19.46
CA THR A 132 8.85 4.04 18.77
C THR A 132 10.35 4.34 18.80
N ASN A 133 10.75 5.54 18.37
CA ASN A 133 12.14 6.02 18.41
C ASN A 133 12.48 6.80 19.70
N GLY A 134 11.74 6.58 20.80
CA GLY A 134 12.01 7.18 22.11
C GLY A 134 13.22 6.56 22.81
N LEU A 135 14.40 6.64 22.19
CA LEU A 135 15.66 6.16 22.76
C LEU A 135 16.62 7.33 22.95
N CYS A 136 17.61 7.14 23.81
CA CYS A 136 18.64 8.12 24.07
C CYS A 136 19.43 8.50 22.79
N LYS A 137 19.87 9.76 22.72
CA LYS A 137 20.60 10.29 21.55
C LYS A 137 21.89 9.52 21.25
N SER A 138 22.58 9.04 22.28
CA SER A 138 23.81 8.24 22.14
C SER A 138 23.57 6.94 21.36
N LEU A 139 22.44 6.27 21.59
CA LEU A 139 22.06 5.08 20.85
C LEU A 139 21.52 5.44 19.47
N LEU A 140 20.61 6.42 19.38
CA LEU A 140 20.01 6.84 18.11
C LEU A 140 21.06 7.26 17.08
N GLY A 141 22.06 8.03 17.49
CA GLY A 141 23.15 8.48 16.60
C GLY A 141 24.04 7.36 16.06
N ARG A 142 23.90 6.13 16.55
CA ARG A 142 24.66 4.94 16.11
C ARG A 142 23.81 3.92 15.35
N ILE A 143 22.49 4.13 15.26
CA ILE A 143 21.61 3.29 14.46
C ILE A 143 21.93 3.49 13.00
N GLN A 144 22.24 2.39 12.32
CA GLN A 144 22.50 2.40 10.88
C GLN A 144 21.24 2.14 10.08
N THR A 145 20.33 1.33 10.61
CA THR A 145 19.12 0.94 9.89
C THR A 145 17.95 0.80 10.86
N THR A 146 16.81 1.37 10.48
CA THR A 146 15.55 1.21 11.20
C THR A 146 14.57 0.41 10.36
N TYR A 147 14.08 -0.70 10.90
CA TYR A 147 13.03 -1.52 10.33
C TYR A 147 11.71 -1.21 11.04
N LYS A 148 10.78 -0.60 10.31
CA LYS A 148 9.44 -0.28 10.82
C LYS A 148 8.44 -1.34 10.38
N MET A 149 7.88 -2.06 11.36
CA MET A 149 6.89 -3.10 11.15
C MET A 149 5.48 -2.53 11.17
N HIS A 150 4.70 -2.97 10.18
CA HIS A 150 3.27 -2.70 10.08
C HIS A 150 2.52 -4.03 10.03
N ARG A 151 1.50 -4.18 10.87
CA ARG A 151 0.56 -5.30 10.75
C ARG A 151 -0.29 -5.05 9.50
N ALA A 152 -0.40 -6.02 8.58
CA ALA A 152 -1.22 -5.90 7.38
C ALA A 152 -2.73 -6.04 7.65
N PHE A 153 -3.17 -5.68 8.86
CA PHE A 153 -4.56 -5.80 9.30
C PHE A 153 -5.48 -4.81 8.59
N SER A 154 -4.99 -3.61 8.25
CA SER A 154 -5.76 -2.61 7.49
C SER A 154 -6.18 -3.11 6.10
N VAL A 155 -5.52 -4.16 5.59
CA VAL A 155 -5.83 -4.81 4.31
C VAL A 155 -6.51 -6.18 4.53
N GLY A 156 -6.99 -6.47 5.75
CA GLY A 156 -7.73 -7.69 6.07
C GLY A 156 -6.90 -8.96 6.28
N PHE A 157 -5.58 -8.94 6.07
CA PHE A 157 -4.73 -10.11 6.23
C PHE A 157 -4.18 -10.24 7.67
N LYS A 158 -4.74 -11.18 8.45
CA LYS A 158 -4.31 -11.45 9.84
C LYS A 158 -2.93 -12.12 9.96
N THR A 159 -2.49 -12.81 8.92
CA THR A 159 -1.28 -13.65 8.88
C THR A 159 -0.10 -12.99 8.16
N ARG A 160 -0.20 -11.70 7.86
CA ARG A 160 0.82 -10.97 7.11
C ARG A 160 1.26 -9.69 7.80
N TYR A 161 2.47 -9.27 7.48
CA TYR A 161 3.09 -8.05 7.96
C TYR A 161 3.92 -7.40 6.86
N SER A 162 4.23 -6.13 7.04
CA SER A 162 5.07 -5.36 6.13
C SER A 162 6.21 -4.71 6.89
N ILE A 163 7.34 -4.54 6.23
CA ILE A 163 8.53 -3.89 6.77
C ILE A 163 8.88 -2.72 5.85
N ILE A 164 9.09 -1.54 6.45
CA ILE A 164 9.67 -0.39 5.77
C ILE A 164 11.06 -0.16 6.39
N SER A 165 12.10 -0.22 5.58
CA SER A 165 13.49 -0.05 6.00
C SER A 165 13.96 1.37 5.69
N PHE A 166 14.47 2.03 6.73
CA PHE A 166 15.02 3.38 6.70
C PHE A 166 16.52 3.33 6.96
N SER A 167 17.27 4.20 6.28
CA SER A 167 18.67 4.46 6.59
C SER A 167 18.75 5.38 7.82
N GLY A 168 19.48 4.97 8.84
CA GLY A 168 19.61 5.70 10.11
C GLY A 168 18.44 5.50 11.08
N SER A 169 18.40 6.36 12.11
CA SER A 169 17.36 6.37 13.16
C SER A 169 16.09 7.14 12.79
N GLU A 170 16.18 8.06 11.83
CA GLU A 170 15.05 8.90 11.43
C GLU A 170 14.17 8.17 10.40
N MET A 171 12.85 8.25 10.60
CA MET A 171 11.87 7.58 9.74
C MET A 171 11.24 8.55 8.74
N ARG A 172 12.06 9.30 8.00
CA ARG A 172 11.57 10.23 6.96
C ARG A 172 11.40 9.48 5.64
N LYS A 173 10.48 9.95 4.78
CA LYS A 173 10.19 9.29 3.50
C LYS A 173 11.41 9.16 2.58
N GLN A 174 12.30 10.16 2.60
CA GLN A 174 13.52 10.18 1.79
C GLN A 174 14.56 9.16 2.25
N ASP A 175 14.51 8.71 3.51
CA ASP A 175 15.48 7.76 4.07
C ASP A 175 15.06 6.30 3.81
N ILE A 176 13.90 6.07 3.20
CA ILE A 176 13.41 4.74 2.84
C ILE A 176 14.24 4.20 1.69
N TYR A 177 14.91 3.07 1.91
CA TYR A 177 15.67 2.38 0.86
C TYR A 177 15.06 1.02 0.46
N LYS A 178 14.14 0.47 1.28
CA LYS A 178 13.47 -0.79 0.97
C LYS A 178 12.10 -0.86 1.62
N THR A 179 11.11 -1.37 0.88
CA THR A 179 9.79 -1.71 1.42
C THR A 179 9.44 -3.13 1.04
N GLN A 180 9.10 -3.95 2.04
CA GLN A 180 8.68 -5.34 1.87
C GLN A 180 7.24 -5.45 2.36
N ALA A 181 6.28 -5.56 1.42
CA ALA A 181 4.87 -5.63 1.74
C ALA A 181 4.37 -7.08 1.79
N PHE A 182 3.39 -7.35 2.67
CA PHE A 182 2.61 -8.59 2.70
C PHE A 182 3.43 -9.88 2.92
N LEU A 183 4.50 -9.78 3.70
CA LEU A 183 5.28 -10.94 4.14
C LEU A 183 4.40 -11.87 4.98
N LYS A 184 4.55 -13.18 4.74
CA LYS A 184 3.81 -14.20 5.49
C LYS A 184 4.56 -14.52 6.79
N TYR A 185 3.79 -14.62 7.87
CA TYR A 185 4.26 -15.17 9.12
C TYR A 185 4.49 -16.67 9.01
N ASP A 186 5.61 -17.15 9.57
CA ASP A 186 5.94 -18.56 9.71
C ASP A 186 5.49 -19.04 11.09
N PRO A 187 4.50 -19.96 11.17
CA PRO A 187 4.01 -20.50 12.44
C PRO A 187 5.10 -21.18 13.28
N GLU A 188 6.08 -21.84 12.64
CA GLU A 188 7.14 -22.56 13.37
C GLU A 188 7.95 -21.59 14.24
N ILE A 189 8.22 -20.38 13.75
CA ILE A 189 9.02 -19.38 14.49
C ILE A 189 8.30 -18.90 15.75
N PHE A 190 6.96 -18.84 15.76
CA PHE A 190 6.21 -18.46 16.97
C PHE A 190 6.30 -19.51 18.08
N THR A 191 6.68 -20.74 17.77
CA THR A 191 6.87 -21.78 18.79
C THR A 191 8.20 -21.65 19.53
N LEU A 192 9.14 -20.86 18.97
CA LEU A 192 10.49 -20.67 19.50
C LEU A 192 10.56 -19.66 20.66
N TYR A 193 9.49 -18.90 20.89
CA TYR A 193 9.46 -17.86 21.92
C TYR A 193 8.04 -17.64 22.49
N LYS A 194 7.95 -17.08 23.70
CA LYS A 194 6.66 -16.69 24.28
C LYS A 194 6.25 -15.34 23.72
N SER A 195 5.21 -15.31 22.87
CA SER A 195 4.59 -14.06 22.46
C SER A 195 3.30 -13.83 23.27
N GLU A 196 3.18 -12.68 23.95
CA GLU A 196 1.97 -12.28 24.71
C GLU A 196 0.69 -12.22 23.87
N LYS A 197 0.80 -12.35 22.54
CA LYS A 197 -0.31 -12.44 21.59
C LYS A 197 -1.29 -13.58 21.86
N GLN A 198 -0.98 -14.55 22.72
CA GLN A 198 -1.96 -15.57 23.10
C GLN A 198 -3.10 -15.04 23.99
N LYS A 199 -2.99 -13.88 24.64
CA LYS A 199 -4.02 -13.37 25.57
C LYS A 199 -4.80 -12.14 25.10
N ALA A 200 -4.24 -11.29 24.24
CA ALA A 200 -4.93 -10.07 23.81
C ALA A 200 -5.76 -10.30 22.53
N THR A 201 -6.96 -10.89 22.67
CA THR A 201 -8.05 -10.75 21.70
C THR A 201 -8.56 -9.31 21.71
N THR A 202 -7.76 -8.38 21.20
CA THR A 202 -8.21 -7.00 21.00
C THR A 202 -9.23 -7.03 19.86
N LYS A 203 -10.51 -6.88 20.20
CA LYS A 203 -11.60 -6.63 19.25
C LYS A 203 -11.28 -5.32 18.50
N LEU A 204 -10.63 -5.45 17.35
CA LEU A 204 -10.27 -4.33 16.49
C LEU A 204 -11.51 -3.84 15.72
N ASP A 205 -11.67 -2.52 15.70
CA ASP A 205 -12.75 -1.81 15.02
C ASP A 205 -12.75 -2.12 13.51
N LYS A 206 -13.91 -2.54 12.97
CA LYS A 206 -14.10 -2.92 11.56
C LYS A 206 -13.83 -1.74 10.60
N ARG A 207 -13.81 -0.50 11.10
CA ARG A 207 -13.57 0.72 10.31
C ARG A 207 -12.16 0.83 9.72
N GLN A 208 -11.18 0.08 10.24
CA GLN A 208 -9.81 0.11 9.71
C GLN A 208 -9.60 -0.75 8.45
N ASN A 209 -10.61 -1.53 8.04
CA ASN A 209 -10.49 -2.43 6.89
C ASN A 209 -10.75 -1.68 5.58
N ILE A 210 -9.71 -1.49 4.77
CA ILE A 210 -9.74 -0.75 3.50
C ILE A 210 -10.63 -1.45 2.44
N TRP A 211 -10.88 -2.77 2.59
CA TRP A 211 -11.73 -3.53 1.67
C TRP A 211 -13.19 -3.08 1.62
N THR A 212 -13.72 -2.45 2.67
CA THR A 212 -15.10 -1.94 2.66
C THR A 212 -15.28 -0.79 1.68
N VAL A 213 -14.24 0.05 1.53
CA VAL A 213 -14.21 1.16 0.56
C VAL A 213 -14.06 0.63 -0.87
N PHE A 214 -13.20 -0.36 -1.09
CA PHE A 214 -13.06 -1.01 -2.40
C PHE A 214 -14.32 -1.76 -2.83
N GLY A 215 -15.01 -2.43 -1.89
CA GLY A 215 -16.29 -3.07 -2.18
C GLY A 215 -17.36 -2.08 -2.65
N LEU A 216 -17.44 -0.91 -2.01
CA LEU A 216 -18.32 0.19 -2.43
C LEU A 216 -17.97 0.72 -3.83
N LEU A 217 -16.68 0.89 -4.13
CA LEU A 217 -16.22 1.32 -5.45
C LEU A 217 -16.55 0.30 -6.56
N ILE A 218 -16.33 -0.99 -6.29
CA ILE A 218 -16.65 -2.05 -7.25
C ILE A 218 -18.16 -2.12 -7.47
N PHE A 219 -18.95 -1.97 -6.41
CA PHE A 219 -20.41 -1.94 -6.50
C PHE A 219 -20.93 -0.75 -7.32
N THR A 220 -20.35 0.45 -7.16
CA THR A 220 -20.72 1.60 -7.98
C THR A 220 -20.34 1.40 -9.45
N ILE A 221 -19.12 0.92 -9.74
CA ILE A 221 -18.70 0.58 -11.11
C ILE A 221 -19.63 -0.46 -11.73
N PHE A 222 -20.04 -1.48 -10.97
CA PHE A 222 -20.98 -2.50 -11.42
C PHE A 222 -22.34 -1.91 -11.78
N ILE A 223 -22.91 -1.03 -10.93
CA ILE A 223 -24.17 -0.33 -11.24
C ILE A 223 -24.04 0.50 -12.53
N PHE A 224 -22.94 1.23 -12.70
CA PHE A 224 -22.71 2.00 -13.93
C PHE A 224 -22.58 1.09 -15.15
N ALA A 225 -21.91 -0.06 -15.05
CA ALA A 225 -21.78 -1.01 -16.14
C ALA A 225 -23.12 -1.64 -16.53
N VAL A 226 -23.95 -2.04 -15.56
CA VAL A 226 -25.30 -2.58 -15.81
C VAL A 226 -26.22 -1.52 -16.42
N SER A 227 -26.15 -0.28 -15.91
CA SER A 227 -26.92 0.83 -16.46
C SER A 227 -26.51 1.16 -17.90
N ALA A 228 -25.20 1.20 -18.18
CA ALA A 228 -24.69 1.41 -19.52
C ALA A 228 -25.09 0.28 -20.49
N PHE A 229 -25.03 -0.98 -20.05
CA PHE A 229 -25.48 -2.13 -20.82
C PHE A 229 -27.00 -2.07 -21.12
N TYR A 230 -27.81 -1.74 -20.12
CA TYR A 230 -29.26 -1.60 -20.30
C TYR A 230 -29.60 -0.47 -21.28
N LEU A 231 -28.96 0.70 -21.15
CA LEU A 231 -29.14 1.81 -22.07
C LEU A 231 -28.66 1.46 -23.48
N PHE A 232 -27.53 0.75 -23.61
CA PHE A 232 -27.04 0.29 -24.90
C PHE A 232 -28.05 -0.63 -25.59
N ASN A 233 -28.57 -1.65 -24.90
CA ASN A 233 -29.58 -2.54 -25.46
C ASN A 233 -30.91 -1.82 -25.76
N ARG A 234 -31.29 -0.81 -24.97
CA ARG A 234 -32.53 -0.07 -25.17
C ARG A 234 -32.51 0.88 -26.38
N PHE A 235 -31.35 1.46 -26.69
CA PHE A 235 -31.20 2.46 -27.75
C PHE A 235 -30.52 1.92 -29.02
N TYR A 236 -29.67 0.90 -28.90
CA TYR A 236 -28.91 0.30 -30.00
C TYR A 236 -29.11 -1.22 -30.14
N GLY A 237 -29.87 -1.85 -29.24
CA GLY A 237 -30.21 -3.26 -29.36
C GLY A 237 -31.12 -3.48 -30.57
N VAL A 238 -30.64 -4.26 -31.53
CA VAL A 238 -31.46 -4.78 -32.63
C VAL A 238 -32.51 -5.70 -32.01
N PRO A 239 -33.82 -5.49 -32.25
CA PRO A 239 -34.83 -6.41 -31.76
C PRO A 239 -34.56 -7.78 -32.38
N GLU A 240 -34.40 -8.79 -31.52
CA GLU A 240 -34.27 -10.17 -31.94
C GLU A 240 -35.56 -10.55 -32.68
N VAL A 241 -35.45 -10.76 -33.99
CA VAL A 241 -36.60 -11.14 -34.82
C VAL A 241 -36.95 -12.56 -34.47
N GLU A 242 -37.97 -12.75 -33.63
CA GLU A 242 -38.56 -14.06 -33.47
C GLU A 242 -39.13 -14.55 -34.83
N PRO A 243 -38.83 -15.79 -35.26
CA PRO A 243 -39.33 -16.30 -36.52
C PRO A 243 -40.86 -16.48 -36.43
N LYS A 244 -41.60 -15.61 -37.09
CA LYS A 244 -43.05 -15.76 -37.27
C LYS A 244 -43.33 -17.06 -38.03
N LYS A 245 -44.08 -17.95 -37.38
CA LYS A 245 -44.68 -19.15 -37.97
C LYS A 245 -45.68 -18.69 -39.04
N ASN A 246 -45.50 -19.14 -40.28
CA ASN A 246 -46.42 -18.86 -41.39
C ASN A 246 -47.75 -19.58 -41.16
N GLU A 247 -48.82 -18.82 -40.92
CA GLU A 247 -50.18 -19.26 -41.21
C GLU A 247 -50.69 -18.51 -42.44
N ILE A 248 -50.96 -19.30 -43.47
CA ILE A 248 -51.59 -18.86 -44.71
C ILE A 248 -53.09 -18.74 -44.41
N THR A 249 -53.66 -17.55 -44.47
CA THR A 249 -55.09 -17.42 -44.73
C THR A 249 -55.35 -16.19 -45.58
N SER A 250 -56.01 -16.46 -46.70
CA SER A 250 -56.41 -15.56 -47.78
C SER A 250 -57.28 -14.39 -47.33
N SER A 251 -56.98 -13.22 -47.88
CA SER A 251 -57.79 -12.00 -47.86
C SER A 251 -59.21 -12.23 -48.42
N PRO A 252 -60.14 -11.30 -48.12
CA PRO A 252 -60.57 -10.43 -49.22
C PRO A 252 -60.52 -8.94 -48.88
N ILE A 253 -60.36 -8.19 -49.96
CA ILE A 253 -60.13 -6.76 -50.07
C ILE A 253 -61.40 -5.97 -49.69
N GLN A 254 -61.26 -4.97 -48.82
CA GLN A 254 -62.16 -3.81 -48.79
C GLN A 254 -61.34 -2.52 -48.93
N LYS A 255 -61.69 -1.75 -49.95
CA LYS A 255 -61.22 -0.39 -50.22
C LYS A 255 -61.84 0.56 -49.21
N GLY A 256 -61.01 1.32 -48.50
CA GLY A 256 -61.40 2.46 -47.68
C GLY A 256 -60.30 3.52 -47.71
N LEU A 257 -60.68 4.75 -48.08
CA LEU A 257 -59.82 5.93 -48.23
C LEU A 257 -58.98 6.22 -46.97
N ALA A 258 -57.68 6.49 -47.16
CA ALA A 258 -56.83 7.08 -46.14
C ALA A 258 -56.96 8.62 -46.16
N PRO A 259 -57.02 9.31 -45.01
CA PRO A 259 -56.82 10.74 -44.96
C PRO A 259 -55.31 11.06 -45.01
N THR A 260 -54.97 11.97 -45.92
CA THR A 260 -53.64 12.58 -46.06
C THR A 260 -53.31 13.39 -44.81
N ALA A 261 -52.36 12.92 -43.99
CA ALA A 261 -51.75 13.74 -42.97
C ALA A 261 -50.62 14.57 -43.61
N VAL A 262 -50.90 15.86 -43.82
CA VAL A 262 -49.90 16.87 -44.17
C VAL A 262 -48.98 17.05 -42.96
N ILE A 263 -47.74 16.58 -43.05
CA ILE A 263 -46.70 16.98 -42.09
C ILE A 263 -46.29 18.39 -42.47
N GLN A 264 -46.68 19.38 -41.67
CA GLN A 264 -46.10 20.71 -41.74
C GLN A 264 -44.64 20.62 -41.30
N GLU A 265 -43.74 20.88 -42.23
CA GLU A 265 -42.31 21.03 -41.97
C GLU A 265 -42.12 22.31 -41.14
N LYS A 266 -41.79 22.15 -39.86
CA LYS A 266 -41.54 23.27 -38.97
C LYS A 266 -40.15 23.81 -39.26
N ASP A 267 -40.04 25.08 -39.63
CA ASP A 267 -38.78 25.73 -39.92
C ASP A 267 -37.88 25.81 -38.69
N ASN A 268 -36.99 24.83 -38.53
CA ASN A 268 -35.96 24.83 -37.48
C ASN A 268 -34.96 25.97 -37.73
N ILE A 269 -34.91 26.94 -36.81
CA ILE A 269 -33.98 28.08 -36.81
C ILE A 269 -32.69 27.66 -36.11
N LEU A 270 -31.61 27.48 -36.87
CA LEU A 270 -30.30 27.09 -36.35
C LEU A 270 -29.52 28.32 -35.83
N ARG A 271 -29.01 28.24 -34.59
CA ARG A 271 -28.19 29.28 -33.96
C ARG A 271 -26.75 28.84 -33.77
N TYR A 272 -25.78 29.71 -34.05
CA TYR A 272 -24.37 29.47 -33.74
C TYR A 272 -24.11 29.58 -32.23
N VAL A 273 -23.42 28.58 -31.66
CA VAL A 273 -23.11 28.50 -30.23
C VAL A 273 -21.61 28.67 -29.96
N GLY A 274 -20.75 28.22 -30.87
CA GLY A 274 -19.31 28.31 -30.71
C GLY A 274 -18.55 27.45 -31.70
N PHE A 275 -17.25 27.28 -31.47
CA PHE A 275 -16.42 26.39 -32.28
C PHE A 275 -15.59 25.46 -31.40
N TYR A 276 -15.26 24.30 -31.94
CA TYR A 276 -14.35 23.35 -31.33
C TYR A 276 -13.20 23.06 -32.29
N ALA A 277 -11.97 23.04 -31.79
CA ALA A 277 -10.77 22.76 -32.56
C ALA A 277 -10.06 21.52 -32.01
N ASN A 278 -9.73 20.56 -32.89
CA ASN A 278 -8.96 19.37 -32.52
C ASN A 278 -7.84 19.16 -33.52
N LYS A 279 -6.60 19.18 -33.00
CA LYS A 279 -5.30 18.95 -33.67
C LYS A 279 -4.98 19.85 -34.87
N ASN A 280 -5.85 19.96 -35.88
CA ASN A 280 -5.79 20.91 -36.99
C ASN A 280 -7.14 21.14 -37.71
N GLN A 281 -8.25 20.58 -37.20
CA GLN A 281 -9.59 20.75 -37.78
C GLN A 281 -10.44 21.63 -36.86
N ARG A 282 -11.18 22.56 -37.48
CA ARG A 282 -12.16 23.40 -36.80
C ARG A 282 -13.56 22.94 -37.16
N PHE A 283 -14.44 22.95 -36.16
CA PHE A 283 -15.85 22.61 -36.30
C PHE A 283 -16.68 23.75 -35.72
N ALA A 284 -17.74 24.13 -36.42
CA ALA A 284 -18.75 25.04 -35.90
C ALA A 284 -19.82 24.24 -35.16
N LEU A 285 -20.21 24.72 -33.99
CA LEU A 285 -21.26 24.17 -33.15
C LEU A 285 -22.52 25.00 -33.36
N LEU A 286 -23.54 24.36 -33.93
CA LEU A 286 -24.86 24.91 -34.11
C LEU A 286 -25.83 24.28 -33.10
N ARG A 287 -26.87 25.00 -32.74
CA ARG A 287 -27.93 24.50 -31.87
C ARG A 287 -29.29 24.79 -32.50
N ASP A 288 -30.12 23.77 -32.50
CA ASP A 288 -31.52 23.84 -32.92
C ASP A 288 -32.45 24.23 -31.76
N GLU A 289 -33.70 24.58 -32.02
CA GLU A 289 -34.72 24.96 -31.02
C GLU A 289 -34.91 23.87 -29.95
N ASN A 290 -34.75 22.61 -30.34
CA ASN A 290 -34.82 21.45 -29.44
C ASN A 290 -33.56 21.25 -28.57
N GLN A 291 -32.66 22.25 -28.50
CA GLN A 291 -31.41 22.24 -27.72
C GLN A 291 -30.38 21.17 -28.15
N LEU A 292 -30.61 20.49 -29.28
CA LEU A 292 -29.67 19.53 -29.84
C LEU A 292 -28.48 20.27 -30.48
N LEU A 293 -27.27 19.79 -30.17
CA LEU A 293 -26.02 20.32 -30.71
C LEU A 293 -25.68 19.60 -32.02
N LEU A 294 -25.56 20.38 -33.07
CA LEU A 294 -25.15 19.94 -34.39
C LEU A 294 -23.71 20.40 -34.63
N ILE A 295 -22.85 19.48 -35.06
CA ILE A 295 -21.44 19.75 -35.33
C ILE A 295 -21.24 19.71 -36.84
N ILE A 296 -20.81 20.84 -37.41
CA ILE A 296 -20.47 20.93 -38.84
C ILE A 296 -18.98 21.27 -39.02
N PRO A 297 -18.30 20.67 -40.01
CA PRO A 297 -16.92 21.03 -40.29
C PRO A 297 -16.84 22.46 -40.82
N TYR A 298 -15.84 23.22 -40.38
CA TYR A 298 -15.68 24.64 -40.76
C TYR A 298 -15.38 24.81 -42.26
N SER A 299 -15.04 23.74 -42.98
CA SER A 299 -14.95 23.74 -44.45
C SER A 299 -16.28 24.09 -45.15
N ARG A 300 -17.43 23.95 -44.45
CA ARG A 300 -18.75 24.38 -44.93
C ARG A 300 -19.09 25.82 -44.56
N CYS A 301 -18.11 26.58 -44.08
CA CYS A 301 -18.26 27.97 -43.69
C CYS A 301 -17.38 28.89 -44.54
N THR A 302 -17.96 30.01 -44.99
CA THR A 302 -17.29 31.04 -45.77
C THR A 302 -17.15 32.30 -44.93
N ASN A 303 -15.97 32.90 -44.91
CA ASN A 303 -15.70 34.13 -44.17
C ASN A 303 -15.75 35.33 -45.13
N GLU A 304 -16.55 36.34 -44.79
CA GLU A 304 -16.64 37.65 -45.45
C GLU A 304 -16.33 38.73 -44.41
N GLY A 305 -15.06 39.10 -44.26
CA GLY A 305 -14.63 40.06 -43.23
C GLY A 305 -14.89 39.54 -41.81
N ARG A 306 -15.70 40.26 -41.02
CA ARG A 306 -16.12 39.84 -39.66
C ARG A 306 -17.34 38.93 -39.65
N LYS A 307 -17.92 38.65 -40.82
CA LYS A 307 -19.09 37.79 -40.98
C LYS A 307 -18.64 36.41 -41.40
N THR A 308 -19.17 35.37 -40.76
CA THR A 308 -19.01 33.98 -41.18
C THR A 308 -20.37 33.40 -41.48
N ILE A 309 -20.49 32.76 -42.64
CA ILE A 309 -21.70 32.10 -43.11
C ILE A 309 -21.42 30.61 -43.20
N CYS A 310 -22.17 29.78 -42.49
CA CYS A 310 -22.09 28.32 -42.59
C CYS A 310 -23.34 27.75 -43.25
N MET A 311 -23.16 26.75 -44.10
CA MET A 311 -24.25 26.07 -44.81
C MET A 311 -24.49 24.66 -44.23
N HIS A 312 -25.73 24.35 -43.91
CA HIS A 312 -26.17 23.02 -43.51
C HIS A 312 -27.58 22.75 -44.04
N GLU A 313 -27.75 21.69 -44.84
CA GLU A 313 -29.05 21.28 -45.42
C GLU A 313 -29.81 22.47 -46.04
N ASP A 314 -29.15 23.20 -46.94
CA ASP A 314 -29.65 24.40 -47.65
C ASP A 314 -30.04 25.60 -46.77
N LYS A 315 -29.83 25.50 -45.45
CA LYS A 315 -30.01 26.61 -44.50
C LYS A 315 -28.69 27.35 -44.26
N LYS A 316 -28.76 28.69 -44.32
CA LYS A 316 -27.63 29.59 -44.08
C LYS A 316 -27.65 30.08 -42.63
N VAL A 317 -26.61 29.76 -41.89
CA VAL A 317 -26.40 30.29 -40.54
C VAL A 317 -25.29 31.34 -40.58
N THR A 318 -25.64 32.58 -40.26
CA THR A 318 -24.68 33.69 -40.24
C THR A 318 -24.35 34.08 -38.80
N PHE A 319 -23.08 34.26 -38.50
CA PHE A 319 -22.62 34.85 -37.25
C PHE A 319 -21.48 35.84 -37.49
N TYR A 320 -21.26 36.73 -36.53
CA TYR A 320 -20.23 37.75 -36.61
C TYR A 320 -19.14 37.46 -35.58
N GLY A 321 -17.90 37.31 -36.04
CA GLY A 321 -16.72 37.14 -35.21
C GLY A 321 -15.99 38.47 -35.04
N GLY A 322 -15.84 38.93 -33.79
CA GLY A 322 -14.91 39.98 -33.41
C GLY A 322 -13.76 39.37 -32.62
N ALA A 323 -12.51 39.64 -33.02
CA ALA A 323 -11.40 39.51 -32.10
C ALA A 323 -11.63 40.54 -30.98
N LYS A 324 -11.67 40.07 -29.73
CA LYS A 324 -11.36 40.92 -28.59
C LYS A 324 -9.86 41.09 -28.52
#